data_AF-A0A452FVA3-F1
#
_entry.id   AF-A0A452FVA3-F1
#
_cell.length_a   1.000
_cell.length_b   1.000
_cell.length_c   1.000
_cell.angle_alpha   90.00
_cell.angle_beta   90.00
_cell.angle_gamma   90.00
#
_symmetry.space_group_name_H-M   'P 1'
#
loop_
_entity.id
_entity.type
_entity.pdbx_description
1 polymer ?
#
loop_
_entity_poly.entity_id
_entity_poly.type
_entity_poly.pdbx_seq_one_letter_code
_entity_poly.pdbx_strand_id
1 'polypeptide(L)'
;QVGAHSHPHSPGTLRCYSAEELPLGHAPPHLLARAAKWEQALPVALVSSLEAVGRRRRHIGAPAGSQCPVLQPGEVLEADVHQRSISPWRYRVDTDESRYPQKLAFAECLCRGCISAKTGRETAALNSVPLVQSLLVLRRRPCSQDAMGVPTPGAFTFHAEFIRVPVGCTCVLPRSAQ
;
A
#
# COMPACT_ATOMS: atom_id res chain seq x y z
N GLN A 1 -39.86 -12.86 -24.90
CA GLN A 1 -40.02 -12.08 -23.67
C GLN A 1 -39.87 -13.00 -22.48
N VAL A 2 -38.94 -12.63 -21.59
CA VAL A 2 -38.68 -13.09 -20.20
C VAL A 2 -38.26 -14.55 -19.97
N GLY A 3 -37.06 -14.69 -19.39
CA GLY A 3 -36.57 -15.91 -18.77
C GLY A 3 -35.30 -15.70 -17.93
N ALA A 4 -35.18 -14.58 -17.21
CA ALA A 4 -34.09 -14.39 -16.25
C ALA A 4 -34.49 -15.06 -14.92
N HIS A 5 -34.07 -16.32 -14.75
CA HIS A 5 -34.25 -17.04 -13.50
C HIS A 5 -33.24 -16.56 -12.46
N SER A 6 -33.70 -15.71 -11.54
CA SER A 6 -32.98 -15.35 -10.32
C SER A 6 -33.20 -16.44 -9.26
N HIS A 7 -32.17 -17.26 -9.02
CA HIS A 7 -32.19 -18.25 -7.93
C HIS A 7 -31.97 -17.60 -6.56
N PRO A 8 -32.67 -18.07 -5.51
CA PRO A 8 -32.69 -17.43 -4.20
C PRO A 8 -31.38 -17.64 -3.43
N HIS A 9 -30.92 -16.56 -2.80
CA HIS A 9 -29.67 -16.45 -2.07
C HIS A 9 -29.67 -17.27 -0.77
N SER A 10 -28.83 -18.31 -0.72
CA SER A 10 -28.46 -18.99 0.53
C SER A 10 -27.26 -18.27 1.18
N PRO A 11 -27.22 -18.12 2.52
CA PRO A 11 -26.11 -17.47 3.20
C PRO A 11 -24.91 -18.42 3.22
N GLY A 12 -23.91 -18.15 2.38
CA GLY A 12 -22.67 -18.94 2.30
C GLY A 12 -22.15 -19.21 0.89
N THR A 13 -22.84 -18.78 -0.17
CA THR A 13 -22.38 -19.01 -1.55
C THR A 13 -21.31 -18.01 -1.97
N LEU A 14 -20.16 -18.54 -2.42
CA LEU A 14 -19.09 -17.76 -3.05
C LEU A 14 -19.65 -17.03 -4.27
N ARG A 15 -19.65 -15.70 -4.25
CA ARG A 15 -20.13 -14.90 -5.40
C ARG A 15 -18.98 -14.70 -6.38
N CYS A 16 -19.19 -15.14 -7.61
CA CYS A 16 -18.32 -14.84 -8.75
C CYS A 16 -18.82 -13.57 -9.48
N TYR A 17 -17.90 -12.87 -10.13
CA TYR A 17 -18.12 -11.68 -10.95
C TYR A 17 -17.45 -11.86 -12.31
N SER A 18 -18.01 -11.26 -13.36
CA SER A 18 -17.33 -11.09 -14.65
C SER A 18 -16.66 -9.72 -14.78
N ALA A 19 -15.83 -9.54 -15.81
CA ALA A 19 -15.16 -8.27 -16.07
C ALA A 19 -16.15 -7.17 -16.51
N GLU A 20 -17.26 -7.54 -17.17
CA GLU A 20 -18.32 -6.61 -17.54
C GLU A 20 -19.11 -6.13 -16.31
N GLU A 21 -19.36 -7.01 -15.35
CA GLU A 21 -20.09 -6.68 -14.12
C GLU A 21 -19.28 -5.79 -13.17
N LEU A 22 -17.97 -6.06 -13.07
CA LEU A 22 -17.10 -5.34 -12.14
C LEU A 22 -15.72 -5.08 -12.78
N PRO A 23 -15.51 -3.86 -13.32
CA PRO A 23 -14.26 -3.48 -13.94
C PRO A 23 -13.06 -3.53 -12.98
N LEU A 24 -11.86 -3.57 -13.56
CA LEU A 24 -10.61 -3.53 -12.82
C LEU A 24 -10.56 -2.28 -11.91
N GLY A 25 -9.97 -2.42 -10.71
CA GLY A 25 -9.85 -1.34 -9.73
C GLY A 25 -11.12 -1.04 -8.92
N HIS A 26 -12.21 -1.78 -9.14
CA HIS A 26 -13.44 -1.65 -8.39
C HIS A 26 -13.67 -2.86 -7.47
N ALA A 27 -14.45 -2.65 -6.41
CA ALA A 27 -14.87 -3.70 -5.50
C ALA A 27 -16.39 -3.67 -5.28
N PRO A 28 -17.03 -4.83 -4.99
CA PRO A 28 -18.46 -4.90 -4.76
C PRO A 28 -18.90 -4.04 -3.54
N PRO A 29 -19.98 -3.27 -3.63
CA PRO A 29 -20.42 -2.36 -2.55
C PRO A 29 -20.65 -3.04 -1.18
N HIS A 30 -21.15 -4.28 -1.16
CA HIS A 30 -21.38 -5.02 0.09
C HIS A 30 -20.09 -5.44 0.79
N LEU A 31 -18.96 -5.54 0.07
CA LEU A 31 -17.65 -5.75 0.67
C LEU A 31 -17.07 -4.44 1.19
N LEU A 32 -17.35 -3.32 0.51
CA LEU A 32 -16.94 -1.98 0.93
C LEU A 32 -17.63 -1.52 2.22
N ALA A 33 -18.93 -1.80 2.38
CA ALA A 33 -19.68 -1.46 3.59
C ALA A 33 -19.11 -2.13 4.86
N ARG A 34 -18.56 -3.35 4.73
CA ARG A 34 -17.84 -4.04 5.81
C ARG A 34 -16.42 -3.51 6.01
N ALA A 35 -15.86 -2.87 4.99
CA ALA A 35 -14.50 -2.34 4.94
C ALA A 35 -14.45 -0.80 5.11
N ALA A 36 -15.47 -0.17 5.70
CA ALA A 36 -15.69 1.29 5.72
C ALA A 36 -14.57 2.18 6.32
N LYS A 37 -13.42 1.63 6.72
CA LYS A 37 -12.29 2.37 7.31
C LYS A 37 -11.06 2.52 6.42
N TRP A 38 -11.09 2.03 5.18
CA TRP A 38 -9.87 1.92 4.38
C TRP A 38 -9.47 3.19 3.66
N GLU A 39 -10.44 3.96 3.17
CA GLU A 39 -10.20 5.27 2.54
C GLU A 39 -9.53 6.25 3.52
N GLN A 40 -9.68 6.02 4.82
CA GLN A 40 -9.04 6.82 5.87
C GLN A 40 -7.67 6.29 6.27
N ALA A 41 -7.28 5.09 5.83
CA ALA A 41 -5.98 4.55 6.14
C ALA A 41 -4.90 5.33 5.38
N LEU A 42 -3.84 5.74 6.10
CA LEU A 42 -2.75 6.54 5.55
C LEU A 42 -2.20 6.03 4.21
N PRO A 43 -1.96 4.71 4.02
CA PRO A 43 -1.46 4.19 2.73
C PRO A 43 -2.40 4.43 1.55
N VAL A 44 -3.71 4.50 1.77
CA VAL A 44 -4.70 4.75 0.72
C VAL A 44 -4.80 6.26 0.45
N ALA A 45 -4.98 7.04 1.52
CA ALA A 45 -5.17 8.48 1.45
C ALA A 45 -3.99 9.24 0.80
N LEU A 46 -2.76 8.75 0.94
CA LEU A 46 -1.57 9.40 0.39
C LEU A 46 -1.42 9.26 -1.14
N VAL A 47 -2.05 8.27 -1.77
CA VAL A 47 -1.80 7.93 -3.18
C VAL A 47 -2.05 9.12 -4.12
N SER A 48 -3.21 9.77 -3.99
CA SER A 48 -3.60 10.91 -4.84
C SER A 48 -2.58 12.04 -4.81
N SER A 49 -2.07 12.37 -3.61
CA SER A 49 -1.07 13.42 -3.41
C SER A 49 0.27 13.03 -4.06
N LEU A 50 0.71 11.78 -3.88
CA LEU A 50 1.97 11.29 -4.46
C LEU A 50 1.94 11.26 -5.99
N GLU A 51 0.83 10.87 -6.59
CA GLU A 51 0.66 10.87 -8.04
C GLU A 51 0.66 12.29 -8.62
N ALA A 52 0.06 13.26 -7.93
CA ALA A 52 0.10 14.67 -8.32
C ALA A 52 1.54 15.22 -8.31
N VAL A 53 2.34 14.88 -7.30
CA VAL A 53 3.77 15.26 -7.21
C VAL A 53 4.61 14.56 -8.28
N GLY A 54 4.35 13.27 -8.55
CA GLY A 54 5.06 12.50 -9.58
C GLY A 54 4.88 13.06 -10.99
N ARG A 55 3.68 13.57 -11.32
CA ARG A 55 3.44 14.27 -12.59
C ARG A 55 4.30 15.52 -12.74
N ARG A 56 4.51 16.29 -11.65
CA ARG A 56 5.40 17.47 -11.66
C ARG A 56 6.87 17.08 -11.82
N ARG A 57 7.33 16.01 -11.15
CA ARG A 57 8.72 15.56 -11.20
C ARG A 57 9.12 14.89 -12.51
N ARG A 58 8.20 14.38 -13.34
CA ARG A 58 8.57 13.86 -14.68
C ARG A 58 9.21 14.91 -15.60
N HIS A 59 9.12 16.20 -15.26
CA HIS A 59 9.81 17.29 -15.94
C HIS A 59 11.24 17.56 -15.40
N ILE A 60 11.62 16.99 -14.26
CA ILE A 60 12.92 17.22 -13.59
C ILE A 60 13.44 15.87 -13.09
N GLY A 61 14.45 15.32 -13.78
CA GLY A 61 15.01 13.98 -13.52
C GLY A 61 15.25 13.69 -12.04
N ALA A 62 14.78 12.54 -11.57
CA ALA A 62 14.90 12.13 -10.18
C ALA A 62 16.36 11.76 -9.82
N PRO A 63 16.91 12.25 -8.69
CA PRO A 63 18.23 11.82 -8.24
C PRO A 63 18.24 10.33 -7.87
N ALA A 64 19.26 9.61 -8.31
CA ALA A 64 19.48 8.20 -8.01
C ALA A 64 19.75 8.00 -6.51
N GLY A 65 18.73 7.48 -5.80
CA GLY A 65 18.72 7.34 -4.34
C GLY A 65 19.50 6.14 -3.82
N SER A 66 20.83 6.26 -3.72
CA SER A 66 21.67 5.28 -3.02
C SER A 66 22.33 5.81 -1.74
N GLN A 67 22.29 7.12 -1.49
CA GLN A 67 22.96 7.74 -0.34
C GLN A 67 21.96 8.30 0.67
N CYS A 68 22.20 8.05 1.95
CA CYS A 68 21.43 8.65 3.04
C CYS A 68 21.57 10.18 3.01
N PRO A 69 20.46 10.95 3.08
CA PRO A 69 20.53 12.40 3.03
C PRO A 69 21.25 12.97 4.26
N VAL A 70 21.83 14.16 4.10
CA VAL A 70 22.35 14.96 5.22
C VAL A 70 21.26 15.93 5.65
N LEU A 71 20.87 15.93 6.92
CA LEU A 71 19.89 16.89 7.45
C LEU A 71 20.59 18.08 8.06
N GLN A 72 20.30 19.28 7.54
CA GLN A 72 20.74 20.53 8.14
C GLN A 72 19.58 21.14 8.92
N PRO A 73 19.73 21.47 10.22
CA PRO A 73 18.64 21.99 11.06
C PRO A 73 17.89 23.19 10.48
N GLY A 74 18.55 24.04 9.67
CA GLY A 74 17.93 25.19 9.02
C GLY A 74 17.12 24.88 7.76
N GLU A 75 17.31 23.73 7.11
CA GLU A 75 16.70 23.37 5.83
C GLU A 75 15.39 22.57 5.98
N VAL A 76 15.08 22.10 7.19
CA VAL A 76 13.98 21.14 7.45
C VAL A 76 12.77 21.72 8.20
N LEU A 77 12.71 23.03 8.40
CA LEU A 77 11.60 23.65 9.13
C LEU A 77 10.25 23.49 8.40
N GLU A 78 10.25 23.63 7.08
CA GLU A 78 9.05 23.50 6.21
C GLU A 78 8.92 22.10 5.58
N ALA A 79 9.79 21.17 5.94
CA ALA A 79 9.80 19.83 5.35
C ALA A 79 8.78 18.90 6.00
N ASP A 80 8.23 17.96 5.24
CA ASP A 80 7.32 16.95 5.76
C ASP A 80 8.02 16.03 6.78
N VAL A 81 7.25 15.38 7.65
CA VAL A 81 7.76 14.48 8.70
C VAL A 81 8.75 13.44 8.15
N HIS A 82 8.48 12.88 6.97
CA HIS A 82 9.33 11.85 6.37
C HIS A 82 10.72 12.37 5.94
N GLN A 83 10.84 13.68 5.66
CA GLN A 83 12.07 14.35 5.22
C GLN A 83 12.93 14.78 6.41
N ARG A 84 12.29 15.20 7.50
CA ARG A 84 12.97 15.70 8.71
C ARG A 84 13.17 14.65 9.80
N SER A 85 12.70 13.42 9.58
CA SER A 85 12.95 12.28 10.46
C SER A 85 14.43 11.90 10.47
N ILE A 86 14.96 11.51 11.64
CA ILE A 86 16.31 10.93 11.75
C ILE A 86 16.41 9.53 11.12
N SER A 87 15.29 8.89 10.81
CA SER A 87 15.21 7.69 9.99
C SER A 87 14.33 8.02 8.79
N PRO A 88 14.83 8.81 7.81
CA PRO A 88 13.99 9.38 6.76
C PRO A 88 13.50 8.31 5.78
N TRP A 89 12.36 8.57 5.15
CA TRP A 89 11.79 7.68 4.14
C TRP A 89 11.23 8.47 2.96
N ARG A 90 11.07 7.77 1.84
CA ARG A 90 10.25 8.21 0.72
C ARG A 90 9.03 7.31 0.60
N TYR A 91 7.97 7.82 0.01
CA TYR A 91 6.85 6.98 -0.41
C TYR A 91 6.99 6.55 -1.86
N ARG A 92 6.75 5.27 -2.12
CA ARG A 92 6.53 4.70 -3.46
C ARG A 92 5.08 4.25 -3.56
N VAL A 93 4.43 4.51 -4.69
CA VAL A 93 3.11 3.95 -4.97
C VAL A 93 3.30 2.48 -5.39
N ASP A 94 2.84 1.58 -4.55
CA ASP A 94 2.72 0.15 -4.82
C ASP A 94 1.40 -0.12 -5.54
N THR A 95 1.46 -0.71 -6.73
CA THR A 95 0.28 -1.03 -7.54
C THR A 95 0.16 -2.54 -7.70
N ASP A 96 -0.99 -3.07 -7.32
CA ASP A 96 -1.32 -4.49 -7.44
C ASP A 96 -2.71 -4.63 -8.07
N GLU A 97 -2.77 -5.09 -9.31
CA GLU A 97 -4.02 -5.20 -10.07
C GLU A 97 -4.99 -6.23 -9.47
N SER A 98 -4.46 -7.21 -8.73
CA SER A 98 -5.24 -8.24 -8.06
C SER A 98 -5.79 -7.80 -6.70
N ARG A 99 -5.52 -6.56 -6.28
CA ARG A 99 -5.86 -6.04 -4.95
C ARG A 99 -6.82 -4.86 -5.08
N TYR A 100 -7.72 -4.72 -4.11
CA TYR A 100 -8.45 -3.49 -3.88
C TYR A 100 -8.20 -3.01 -2.45
N PRO A 101 -7.84 -1.73 -2.22
CA PRO A 101 -7.38 -0.76 -3.23
C PRO A 101 -6.14 -1.24 -3.98
N GLN A 102 -6.09 -0.93 -5.28
CA GLN A 102 -4.97 -1.35 -6.13
C GLN A 102 -3.67 -0.66 -5.75
N LYS A 103 -3.78 0.64 -5.47
CA LYS A 103 -2.64 1.49 -5.16
C LYS A 103 -2.55 1.76 -3.68
N LEU A 104 -1.35 1.63 -3.13
CA LEU A 104 -1.02 1.94 -1.74
C LEU A 104 0.30 2.68 -1.68
N ALA A 105 0.43 3.65 -0.78
CA ALA A 105 1.69 4.32 -0.49
C ALA A 105 2.54 3.46 0.46
N PHE A 106 3.70 3.01 -0.02
CA PHE A 106 4.66 2.22 0.74
C PHE A 106 5.85 3.10 1.12
N ALA A 107 6.19 3.16 2.41
CA ALA A 107 7.38 3.82 2.89
C ALA A 107 8.64 2.98 2.62
N GLU A 108 9.69 3.64 2.13
CA GLU A 108 11.01 3.06 1.91
C GLU A 108 12.05 3.89 2.66
N CYS A 109 12.74 3.28 3.63
CA CYS A 109 13.78 3.96 4.40
C CYS A 109 14.94 4.35 3.48
N LEU A 110 15.44 5.57 3.64
CA LEU A 110 16.53 6.10 2.81
C LEU A 110 17.92 5.76 3.37
N CYS A 111 18.00 5.45 4.66
CA CYS A 111 19.24 5.16 5.39
C CYS A 111 19.20 3.74 5.93
N ARG A 112 20.38 3.13 6.12
CA ARG A 112 20.52 1.86 6.86
C ARG A 112 20.64 2.15 8.35
N GLY A 113 21.48 3.13 8.69
CA GLY A 113 21.60 3.70 10.03
C GLY A 113 20.55 4.78 10.30
N CYS A 114 20.80 5.63 11.28
CA CYS A 114 19.99 6.83 11.51
C CYS A 114 20.84 8.08 11.41
N ILE A 115 20.21 9.23 11.20
CA ILE A 115 20.87 10.53 11.12
C ILE A 115 21.09 11.05 12.53
N SER A 116 22.34 11.36 12.85
CA SER A 116 22.69 12.00 14.11
C SER A 116 22.21 13.44 14.15
N ALA A 117 21.43 13.80 15.17
CA ALA A 117 20.97 15.18 15.37
C ALA A 117 22.14 16.18 15.58
N LYS A 118 23.33 15.69 15.97
CA LYS A 118 24.52 16.53 16.16
C LYS A 118 25.24 16.85 14.85
N THR A 119 25.39 15.86 13.98
CA THR A 119 26.21 15.98 12.76
C THR A 119 25.38 16.14 11.50
N GLY A 120 24.08 15.83 11.54
CA GLY A 120 23.22 15.75 10.36
C GLY A 120 23.55 14.57 9.44
N ARG A 121 24.48 13.69 9.79
CA ARG A 121 24.95 12.57 8.96
C ARG A 121 24.52 11.22 9.53
N GLU A 122 24.45 10.22 8.66
CA GLU A 122 24.18 8.83 9.04
C GLU A 122 25.22 8.30 10.03
N THR A 123 24.75 7.59 11.05
CA THR A 123 25.56 6.81 11.99
C THR A 123 25.11 5.35 11.97
N ALA A 124 26.08 4.43 12.00
CA ALA A 124 25.85 2.99 12.08
C ALA A 124 25.56 2.50 13.52
N ALA A 125 25.55 3.40 14.51
CA ALA A 125 25.24 3.07 15.90
C ALA A 125 23.75 2.73 16.14
N LEU A 126 22.90 3.02 15.16
CA LEU A 126 21.45 2.82 15.18
C LEU A 126 21.02 2.24 13.83
N ASN A 127 19.80 1.71 13.74
CA ASN A 127 19.24 1.21 12.49
C ASN A 127 17.92 1.90 12.16
N SER A 128 17.75 2.30 10.89
CA SER A 128 16.45 2.64 10.34
C SER A 128 15.70 1.36 9.99
N VAL A 129 14.50 1.19 10.53
CA VAL A 129 13.64 0.04 10.26
C VAL A 129 12.25 0.51 9.83
N PRO A 130 11.60 -0.20 8.89
CA PRO A 130 10.25 0.15 8.47
C PRO A 130 9.25 -0.07 9.60
N LEU A 131 8.40 0.92 9.85
CA LEU A 131 7.22 0.80 10.71
C LEU A 131 6.07 0.24 9.86
N VAL A 132 5.52 -0.90 10.26
CA VAL A 132 4.57 -1.67 9.46
C VAL A 132 3.19 -1.67 10.10
N GLN A 133 2.15 -1.42 9.31
CA GLN A 133 0.75 -1.53 9.71
C GLN A 133 0.08 -2.72 8.99
N SER A 134 -0.78 -3.45 9.71
CA SER A 134 -1.67 -4.45 9.10
C SER A 134 -2.86 -3.76 8.46
N LEU A 135 -3.00 -3.90 7.15
CA LEU A 135 -4.10 -3.34 6.37
C LEU A 135 -4.93 -4.48 5.78
N LEU A 136 -6.23 -4.49 6.04
CA LEU A 136 -7.16 -5.40 5.36
C LEU A 136 -7.16 -5.02 3.87
N VAL A 137 -7.14 -6.00 2.96
CA VAL A 137 -7.18 -5.88 1.49
C VAL A 137 -8.14 -6.88 0.88
N LEU A 138 -8.79 -6.53 -0.24
CA LEU A 138 -9.61 -7.46 -1.00
C LEU A 138 -8.77 -7.97 -2.16
N ARG A 139 -8.65 -9.28 -2.28
CA ARG A 139 -7.86 -9.93 -3.32
C ARG A 139 -8.77 -10.62 -4.32
N ARG A 140 -8.60 -10.24 -5.59
CA ARG A 140 -9.23 -10.85 -6.75
C ARG A 140 -8.55 -12.19 -7.04
N ARG A 141 -9.32 -13.28 -7.07
CA ARG A 141 -8.87 -14.62 -7.47
C ARG A 141 -9.81 -15.22 -8.52
N PRO A 142 -9.32 -16.14 -9.37
CA PRO A 142 -10.19 -16.92 -10.26
C PRO A 142 -11.32 -17.57 -9.47
N CYS A 143 -12.52 -17.57 -10.04
CA CYS A 143 -13.69 -18.19 -9.44
C CYS A 143 -14.05 -19.49 -10.15
N SER A 144 -14.34 -20.53 -9.38
CA SER A 144 -14.94 -21.76 -9.89
C SER A 144 -16.42 -21.75 -9.50
N GLN A 145 -17.31 -21.76 -10.49
CA GLN A 145 -18.76 -21.77 -10.25
C GLN A 145 -19.30 -23.19 -10.05
N ASP A 146 -18.54 -24.22 -10.41
CA ASP A 146 -18.97 -25.62 -10.38
C ASP A 146 -18.40 -26.39 -9.18
N ALA A 147 -19.12 -27.43 -8.76
CA ALA A 147 -18.70 -28.33 -7.68
C ALA A 147 -17.43 -29.14 -8.03
N MET A 148 -17.02 -29.15 -9.30
CA MET A 148 -15.78 -29.78 -9.78
C MET A 148 -14.55 -28.89 -9.59
N GLY A 149 -14.72 -27.61 -9.21
CA GLY A 149 -13.61 -26.70 -8.91
C GLY A 149 -12.92 -26.14 -10.15
N VAL A 150 -13.49 -26.28 -11.35
CA VAL A 150 -12.91 -25.77 -12.59
C VAL A 150 -13.19 -24.25 -12.69
N PRO A 151 -12.15 -23.41 -12.80
CA PRO A 151 -12.35 -21.97 -12.91
C PRO A 151 -13.15 -21.62 -14.16
N THR A 152 -14.22 -20.85 -14.02
CA THR A 152 -14.95 -20.31 -15.16
C THR A 152 -14.07 -19.24 -15.82
N PRO A 153 -13.77 -19.33 -17.12
CA PRO A 153 -12.89 -18.37 -17.79
C PRO A 153 -13.38 -16.93 -17.59
N GLY A 154 -12.50 -16.06 -17.11
CA GLY A 154 -12.81 -14.64 -16.87
C GLY A 154 -13.61 -14.35 -15.60
N ALA A 155 -14.15 -15.37 -14.91
CA ALA A 155 -14.85 -15.18 -13.65
C ALA A 155 -13.87 -15.05 -12.47
N PHE A 156 -14.20 -14.18 -11.52
CA PHE A 156 -13.38 -13.95 -10.34
C PHE A 156 -14.22 -13.70 -9.10
N THR A 157 -13.59 -13.87 -7.94
CA THR A 157 -14.19 -13.59 -6.64
C THR A 157 -13.20 -12.81 -5.78
N PHE A 158 -13.70 -12.23 -4.68
CA PHE A 158 -12.89 -11.52 -3.71
C PHE A 158 -12.84 -12.28 -2.40
N HIS A 159 -11.67 -12.29 -1.79
CA HIS A 159 -11.51 -12.64 -0.38
C HIS A 159 -10.77 -11.51 0.33
N ALA A 160 -11.06 -11.36 1.61
CA ALA A 160 -10.39 -10.39 2.45
C ALA A 160 -9.15 -11.02 3.10
N GLU A 161 -8.02 -10.32 3.07
CA GLU A 161 -6.80 -10.73 3.76
C GLU A 161 -6.12 -9.51 4.41
N PHE A 162 -5.29 -9.71 5.43
CA PHE A 162 -4.46 -8.65 5.97
C PHE A 162 -3.07 -8.69 5.33
N ILE A 163 -2.60 -7.56 4.81
CA ILE A 163 -1.23 -7.37 4.34
C ILE A 163 -0.44 -6.46 5.26
N ARG A 164 0.88 -6.57 5.18
CA ARG A 164 1.83 -5.73 5.91
C ARG A 164 2.25 -4.55 5.02
N VAL A 165 1.89 -3.33 5.43
CA VAL A 165 2.20 -2.10 4.67
C VAL A 165 3.18 -1.25 5.48
N PRO A 166 4.38 -0.92 4.95
CA PRO A 166 5.26 0.03 5.61
C PRO A 166 4.69 1.44 5.50
N VAL A 167 4.43 2.07 6.64
CA VAL A 167 3.81 3.40 6.75
C VAL A 167 4.80 4.51 7.07
N GLY A 168 6.02 4.14 7.48
CA GLY A 168 7.11 5.05 7.76
C GLY A 168 8.37 4.28 8.15
N CYS A 169 9.37 4.98 8.66
CA CYS A 169 10.55 4.37 9.24
C CYS A 169 10.80 4.94 10.65
N THR A 170 11.33 4.10 11.52
CA THR A 170 11.74 4.48 12.88
C THR A 170 13.20 4.13 13.11
N CYS A 171 13.80 4.76 14.10
CA CYS A 171 15.18 4.54 14.49
C CYS A 171 15.25 3.67 15.74
N VAL A 172 16.02 2.58 15.70
CA VAL A 172 16.13 1.63 16.80
C VAL A 172 17.59 1.34 17.15
N LEU A 173 17.82 0.89 18.38
CA LEU A 173 19.11 0.31 18.76
C LEU A 173 19.37 -0.97 17.95
N PRO A 174 20.61 -1.22 17.50
CA PRO A 174 20.99 -2.49 16.88
C PRO A 174 20.78 -3.65 17.85
N ARG A 175 20.45 -4.82 17.32
CA ARG A 175 20.49 -6.05 18.11
C ARG A 175 21.94 -6.27 18.52
N SER A 176 22.23 -6.42 19.81
CA SER A 176 23.54 -6.88 20.26
C SER A 176 23.79 -8.25 19.63
N ALA A 177 24.94 -8.42 18.97
CA ALA A 177 25.46 -9.75 18.69
C ALA A 177 25.74 -10.36 20.07
N GLN A 178 24.95 -11.37 20.43
CA GLN A 178 25.18 -12.18 21.62
C GLN A 178 26.13 -13.31 21.26
#